data_AF-A0A5C0SJM8-F1
#
_entry.id   AF-A0A5C0SJM8-F1
#
_cell.length_a   1.000
_cell.length_b   1.000
_cell.length_c   1.000
_cell.angle_alpha   90.00
_cell.angle_beta   90.00
_cell.angle_gamma   90.00
#
_symmetry.space_group_name_H-M   'P 1'
#
loop_
_entity.id
_entity.type
_entity.pdbx_description
1 polymer ?
#
loop_
_entity_poly.entity_id
_entity_poly.type
_entity_poly.pdbx_seq_one_letter_code
_entity_poly.pdbx_strand_id
1 'polypeptide(L)'
;MKWRPLLAILLGLLMVGGMVFAGALQNNRGGIFEPPSKGQPPISPTPGKEVIMKTFVGKSSMHMAEQFLQKYWDKLTLRINLEEFGDCTFIGIALRPLPGGMYAPLYYFANESSGYASLRILNESFTSEATKFVGLPLRVKGALGDEPRREWDSIGRISTITTSRDITTWRGDKVTVYNKLGVDFWVTEAKMGYYYYVYLSHEAKVPSERNSPKDFRVAVKEVRERATILNPSREQAYFGIGSFKPEGSGSSSEPTVTWGLNVGIDTTGLPNAGAGFSETYTKGLTFKWYTDDIDANRDIEFEFYGLNKKEWLGSSPAWGQIFITHPVVVPFVKKGTPFHMIEIKLRAEADFVYEETRPYCGLGCGTYTVKKSTSAPPIEFTVELYPWFVNRK
;
A
#
# COMPACT_ATOMS: atom_id res chain seq x y z
N MET A 1 -23.26 18.13 -37.03
CA MET A 1 -21.90 18.34 -36.52
C MET A 1 -21.72 17.54 -35.25
N LYS A 2 -20.82 16.54 -35.28
CA LYS A 2 -20.54 15.61 -34.19
C LYS A 2 -19.36 16.17 -33.37
N TRP A 3 -19.58 16.53 -32.11
CA TRP A 3 -18.51 16.95 -31.20
C TRP A 3 -18.41 15.96 -30.01
N ARG A 4 -17.44 15.06 -30.17
CA ARG A 4 -16.62 14.25 -29.23
C ARG A 4 -17.09 14.00 -27.77
N PRO A 5 -17.18 12.72 -27.35
CA PRO A 5 -17.12 12.28 -25.95
C PRO A 5 -15.70 11.90 -25.48
N LEU A 6 -14.63 12.39 -26.13
CA LEU A 6 -13.24 11.96 -25.88
C LEU A 6 -12.54 12.66 -24.70
N LEU A 7 -13.12 13.72 -24.13
CA LEU A 7 -12.48 14.51 -23.06
C LEU A 7 -12.74 13.96 -21.64
N ALA A 8 -13.80 13.18 -21.45
CA ALA A 8 -14.12 12.59 -20.13
C ALA A 8 -13.23 11.38 -19.78
N ILE A 9 -12.73 10.66 -20.79
CA ILE A 9 -11.87 9.48 -20.58
C ILE A 9 -10.42 9.88 -20.27
N LEU A 10 -9.98 11.05 -20.75
CA LEU A 10 -8.63 11.58 -20.47
C LEU A 10 -8.48 12.14 -19.05
N LEU A 11 -9.55 12.69 -18.46
CA LEU A 11 -9.53 13.22 -17.09
C LEU A 11 -9.66 12.16 -16.00
N GLY A 12 -10.26 10.99 -16.31
CA GLY A 12 -10.28 9.84 -15.40
C GLY A 12 -8.95 9.08 -15.32
N LEU A 13 -8.09 9.22 -16.34
CA LEU A 13 -6.81 8.52 -16.45
C LEU A 13 -5.58 9.36 -16.06
N LEU A 14 -5.74 10.68 -15.89
CA LEU A 14 -4.67 11.59 -15.47
C LEU A 14 -4.49 11.69 -13.94
N MET A 15 -5.28 10.97 -13.14
CA MET A 15 -5.11 10.84 -11.68
C MET A 15 -4.73 9.42 -11.25
N VAL A 16 -3.73 8.84 -11.92
CA VAL A 16 -3.02 7.63 -11.45
C VAL A 16 -1.60 7.97 -10.95
N GLY A 17 -1.17 9.23 -11.09
CA GLY A 17 0.03 9.77 -10.45
C GLY A 17 -0.28 10.38 -9.08
N GLY A 18 -0.81 9.58 -8.15
CA GLY A 18 -1.10 10.00 -6.77
C GLY A 18 -0.15 9.34 -5.80
N MET A 19 1.15 9.64 -5.90
CA MET A 19 2.06 9.38 -4.80
C MET A 19 1.67 10.28 -3.64
N VAL A 20 1.11 9.71 -2.58
CA VAL A 20 1.15 10.34 -1.26
C VAL A 20 2.48 9.94 -0.64
N PHE A 21 3.55 10.65 -1.03
CA PHE A 21 4.63 10.94 -0.10
C PHE A 21 4.41 12.36 0.40
N ALA A 22 4.32 12.50 1.72
CA ALA A 22 4.28 13.76 2.42
C ALA A 22 5.51 14.61 2.04
N GLY A 23 5.29 15.53 1.11
CA GLY A 23 6.28 16.49 0.64
C GLY A 23 5.60 17.83 0.41
N ALA A 24 5.07 18.44 1.48
CA ALA A 24 4.58 19.82 1.44
C ALA A 24 4.44 20.42 2.85
N LEU A 25 5.54 20.60 3.56
CA LEU A 25 5.65 21.63 4.60
C LEU A 25 6.99 22.34 4.46
N GLN A 26 7.08 23.23 3.48
CA GLN A 26 8.01 24.36 3.49
C GLN A 26 7.65 25.35 2.37
N ASN A 27 6.97 26.45 2.73
CA ASN A 27 7.54 27.80 2.60
C ASN A 27 6.47 28.90 2.67
N ASN A 28 6.61 29.75 3.69
CA ASN A 28 6.61 31.22 3.65
C ASN A 28 6.51 31.69 5.12
N ARG A 29 7.34 32.56 5.69
CA ARG A 29 8.41 33.47 5.25
C ARG A 29 9.05 34.01 6.54
N GLY A 30 10.34 34.35 6.49
CA GLY A 30 10.93 35.41 7.32
C GLY A 30 12.05 34.95 8.25
N GLY A 31 13.30 35.13 7.81
CA GLY A 31 14.48 34.94 8.66
C GLY A 31 15.76 34.82 7.85
N ILE A 32 16.34 35.97 7.51
CA ILE A 32 17.68 36.15 6.93
C ILE A 32 18.71 35.45 7.82
N PHE A 33 19.60 34.60 7.29
CA PHE A 33 21.00 34.48 7.72
C PHE A 33 21.84 33.68 6.68
N GLU A 34 23.10 34.09 6.59
CA GLU A 34 24.14 33.88 5.56
C GLU A 34 24.62 32.44 5.30
N PRO A 35 25.32 32.18 4.16
CA PRO A 35 25.80 30.85 3.79
C PRO A 35 27.19 30.54 4.35
N PRO A 36 27.50 29.26 4.60
CA PRO A 36 28.86 28.79 4.41
C PRO A 36 28.94 27.52 3.54
N SER A 37 29.50 27.72 2.35
CA SER A 37 30.67 27.04 1.79
C SER A 37 31.07 25.65 2.32
N LYS A 38 31.26 24.74 1.33
CA LYS A 38 32.14 23.54 1.30
C LYS A 38 31.76 22.35 2.20
N GLY A 39 31.11 21.38 1.56
CA GLY A 39 30.94 20.03 2.10
C GLY A 39 30.14 19.10 1.18
N GLN A 40 30.48 19.02 -0.10
CA GLN A 40 30.13 17.83 -0.91
C GLN A 40 31.36 16.88 -0.85
N PRO A 41 31.21 15.54 -0.82
CA PRO A 41 30.02 14.74 -1.19
C PRO A 41 29.75 13.53 -0.22
N PRO A 42 28.74 12.67 -0.51
CA PRO A 42 28.99 11.59 -1.46
C PRO A 42 27.90 11.51 -2.53
N ILE A 43 28.31 11.76 -3.78
CA ILE A 43 27.76 11.08 -4.92
C ILE A 43 28.33 9.67 -4.86
N SER A 44 27.47 8.67 -4.70
CA SER A 44 27.75 7.32 -5.17
C SER A 44 26.45 6.59 -5.53
N PRO A 45 25.79 6.93 -6.65
CA PRO A 45 25.06 5.93 -7.39
C PRO A 45 26.08 5.13 -8.18
N THR A 46 26.39 3.90 -7.77
CA THR A 46 26.49 2.75 -8.71
C THR A 46 26.81 1.47 -7.97
N PRO A 47 26.10 0.39 -8.32
CA PRO A 47 26.78 -0.80 -8.82
C PRO A 47 26.65 -0.80 -10.34
N GLY A 48 27.75 -1.02 -11.05
CA GLY A 48 27.82 -1.16 -12.51
C GLY A 48 27.13 -2.40 -13.07
N LYS A 49 25.87 -2.66 -12.66
CA LYS A 49 24.96 -3.62 -13.29
C LYS A 49 23.63 -2.92 -13.53
N GLU A 50 23.19 -2.96 -14.77
CA GLU A 50 21.90 -2.43 -15.19
C GLU A 50 20.77 -3.10 -14.39
N VAL A 51 19.81 -2.31 -13.91
CA VAL A 51 18.60 -2.84 -13.26
C VAL A 51 17.89 -3.73 -14.27
N ILE A 52 17.57 -4.96 -13.88
CA ILE A 52 16.92 -5.89 -14.79
C ILE A 52 15.42 -5.67 -14.71
N MET A 53 14.82 -5.17 -15.77
CA MET A 53 13.38 -4.95 -15.85
C MET A 53 12.74 -5.87 -16.88
N LYS A 54 11.63 -6.50 -16.51
CA LYS A 54 10.87 -7.38 -17.41
C LYS A 54 9.38 -7.25 -17.14
N THR A 55 8.58 -7.22 -18.21
CA THR A 55 7.13 -7.29 -18.12
C THR A 55 6.61 -8.54 -18.84
N PHE A 56 5.54 -9.09 -18.32
CA PHE A 56 4.86 -10.29 -18.80
C PHE A 56 3.38 -9.98 -18.92
N VAL A 57 2.78 -10.33 -20.06
CA VAL A 57 1.42 -9.93 -20.41
C VAL A 57 0.63 -11.13 -20.91
N GLY A 58 -0.65 -11.18 -20.56
CA GLY A 58 -1.61 -12.20 -20.99
C GLY A 58 -1.75 -13.36 -20.00
N LYS A 59 -2.52 -14.38 -20.41
CA LYS A 59 -2.90 -15.52 -19.57
C LYS A 59 -1.73 -16.38 -19.09
N SER A 60 -0.59 -16.33 -19.79
CA SER A 60 0.63 -17.06 -19.45
C SER A 60 1.68 -16.17 -18.76
N SER A 61 1.33 -14.93 -18.41
CA SER A 61 2.25 -13.97 -17.77
C SER A 61 2.85 -14.52 -16.48
N MET A 62 2.05 -15.17 -15.64
CA MET A 62 2.47 -15.82 -14.40
C MET A 62 3.56 -16.87 -14.63
N HIS A 63 3.31 -17.83 -15.53
CA HIS A 63 4.27 -18.89 -15.84
C HIS A 63 5.58 -18.34 -16.42
N MET A 64 5.50 -17.34 -17.30
CA MET A 64 6.70 -16.69 -17.84
C MET A 64 7.48 -15.90 -16.79
N ALA A 65 6.78 -15.22 -15.87
CA ALA A 65 7.39 -14.51 -14.75
C ALA A 65 8.09 -15.49 -13.80
N GLU A 66 7.47 -16.63 -13.53
CA GLU A 66 8.05 -17.70 -12.71
C GLU A 66 9.35 -18.24 -13.34
N GLN A 67 9.31 -18.63 -14.62
CA GLN A 67 10.50 -19.08 -15.36
C GLN A 67 11.63 -18.04 -15.37
N PHE A 68 11.27 -16.75 -15.40
CA PHE A 68 12.24 -15.67 -15.28
C PHE A 68 12.85 -15.60 -13.88
N LEU A 69 12.03 -15.65 -12.82
CA LEU A 69 12.50 -15.59 -11.43
C LEU A 69 13.34 -16.80 -11.03
N GLN A 70 13.06 -17.99 -11.57
CA GLN A 70 13.85 -19.20 -11.32
C GLN A 70 15.35 -19.01 -11.61
N LYS A 71 15.71 -18.15 -12.58
CA LYS A 71 17.11 -17.82 -12.92
C LYS A 71 17.83 -17.03 -11.82
N TYR A 72 17.06 -16.37 -10.95
CA TYR A 72 17.55 -15.48 -9.91
C TYR A 72 17.17 -15.96 -8.51
N TRP A 73 16.45 -17.07 -8.37
CA TRP A 73 15.76 -17.47 -7.14
C TRP A 73 16.65 -17.38 -5.90
N ASP A 74 17.84 -17.98 -5.95
CA ASP A 74 18.84 -18.00 -4.85
C ASP A 74 19.54 -16.66 -4.58
N LYS A 75 19.21 -15.64 -5.36
CA LYS A 75 19.76 -14.28 -5.25
C LYS A 75 18.69 -13.26 -4.86
N LEU A 76 17.42 -13.64 -4.74
CA LEU A 76 16.35 -12.71 -4.37
C LEU A 76 16.30 -12.52 -2.84
N THR A 77 16.10 -11.27 -2.41
CA THR A 77 15.94 -10.92 -0.99
C THR A 77 14.50 -10.90 -0.51
N LEU A 78 13.57 -11.01 -1.45
CA LEU A 78 12.13 -11.13 -1.25
C LEU A 78 11.64 -12.15 -2.27
N ARG A 79 10.97 -13.21 -1.82
CA ARG A 79 10.34 -14.20 -2.71
C ARG A 79 8.84 -14.24 -2.43
N ILE A 80 8.08 -14.61 -3.45
CA ILE A 80 6.63 -14.69 -3.42
C ILE A 80 6.14 -15.94 -4.14
N ASN A 81 4.98 -16.45 -3.75
CA ASN A 81 4.26 -17.43 -4.54
C ASN A 81 3.43 -16.72 -5.61
N LEU A 82 3.81 -16.85 -6.89
CA LEU A 82 3.08 -16.20 -7.99
C LEU A 82 1.66 -16.76 -8.20
N GLU A 83 1.38 -17.98 -7.75
CA GLU A 83 0.05 -18.61 -7.88
C GLU A 83 -1.03 -17.85 -7.09
N GLU A 84 -0.64 -17.18 -6.00
CA GLU A 84 -1.54 -16.34 -5.19
C GLU A 84 -2.03 -15.10 -5.97
N PHE A 85 -1.46 -14.83 -7.15
CA PHE A 85 -1.81 -13.72 -8.04
C PHE A 85 -2.46 -14.19 -9.36
N GLY A 86 -3.06 -15.38 -9.38
CA GLY A 86 -3.50 -16.08 -10.61
C GLY A 86 -4.46 -15.32 -11.55
N ASP A 87 -5.16 -14.29 -11.06
CA ASP A 87 -6.04 -13.45 -11.88
C ASP A 87 -5.28 -12.33 -12.64
N CYS A 88 -3.99 -12.13 -12.34
CA CYS A 88 -3.17 -11.08 -12.93
C CYS A 88 -2.83 -11.39 -14.39
N THR A 89 -3.09 -10.42 -15.27
CA THR A 89 -2.74 -10.51 -16.70
C THR A 89 -1.56 -9.62 -17.08
N PHE A 90 -1.06 -8.81 -16.15
CA PHE A 90 0.16 -8.02 -16.30
C PHE A 90 1.03 -8.19 -15.05
N ILE A 91 2.29 -8.62 -15.27
CA ILE A 91 3.30 -8.74 -14.22
C ILE A 91 4.54 -7.97 -14.64
N GLY A 92 4.93 -6.98 -13.84
CA GLY A 92 6.20 -6.26 -13.97
C GLY A 92 7.17 -6.69 -12.88
N ILE A 93 8.42 -6.98 -13.25
CA ILE A 93 9.49 -7.32 -12.32
C ILE A 93 10.68 -6.41 -12.58
N ALA A 94 11.15 -5.72 -11.55
CA ALA A 94 12.43 -5.01 -11.59
C ALA A 94 13.37 -5.58 -10.51
N LEU A 95 14.56 -6.03 -10.91
CA LEU A 95 15.58 -6.58 -10.01
C LEU A 95 16.67 -5.53 -9.81
N ARG A 96 16.68 -4.93 -8.62
CA ARG A 96 17.69 -3.95 -8.24
C ARG A 96 18.91 -4.69 -7.68
N PRO A 97 20.12 -4.54 -8.26
CA PRO A 97 21.30 -5.24 -7.78
C PRO A 97 21.71 -4.76 -6.40
N LEU A 98 22.12 -5.70 -5.56
CA LEU A 98 22.62 -5.51 -4.21
C LEU A 98 24.08 -6.00 -4.11
N PRO A 99 24.82 -5.60 -3.06
CA PRO A 99 26.12 -6.17 -2.77
C PRO A 99 26.07 -7.71 -2.65
N GLY A 100 27.15 -8.39 -3.04
CA GLY A 100 27.21 -9.86 -2.99
C GLY A 100 26.46 -10.58 -4.12
N GLY A 101 25.96 -9.84 -5.12
CA GLY A 101 25.26 -10.43 -6.28
C GLY A 101 23.80 -10.79 -6.03
N MET A 102 23.24 -10.35 -4.90
CA MET A 102 21.82 -10.44 -4.56
C MET A 102 21.00 -9.39 -5.32
N TYR A 103 19.68 -9.51 -5.30
CA TYR A 103 18.73 -8.56 -5.89
C TYR A 103 17.56 -8.28 -4.95
N ALA A 104 17.25 -6.99 -4.78
CA ALA A 104 15.98 -6.55 -4.22
C ALA A 104 14.95 -6.45 -5.35
N PRO A 105 13.90 -7.28 -5.35
CA PRO A 105 12.89 -7.23 -6.40
C PRO A 105 11.82 -6.17 -6.08
N LEU A 106 11.30 -5.57 -7.14
CA LEU A 106 9.99 -4.94 -7.21
C LEU A 106 9.08 -5.86 -8.02
N TYR A 107 7.99 -6.31 -7.42
CA TYR A 107 6.90 -7.01 -8.11
C TYR A 107 5.75 -6.04 -8.34
N TYR A 108 5.21 -5.99 -9.55
CA TYR A 108 4.07 -5.15 -9.91
C TYR A 108 2.99 -6.04 -10.55
N PHE A 109 1.80 -6.02 -9.99
CA PHE A 109 0.68 -6.87 -10.41
C PHE A 109 -0.47 -6.01 -10.90
N ALA A 110 -1.00 -6.31 -12.07
CA ALA A 110 -2.19 -5.61 -12.58
C ALA A 110 -3.04 -6.50 -13.48
N ASN A 111 -4.29 -6.08 -13.64
CA ASN A 111 -5.22 -6.67 -14.59
C ASN A 111 -5.36 -5.75 -15.81
N GLU A 112 -5.08 -6.29 -16.98
CA GLU A 112 -5.39 -5.67 -18.26
C GLU A 112 -6.91 -5.56 -18.43
N SER A 113 -7.46 -4.36 -18.20
CA SER A 113 -8.81 -4.03 -18.67
C SER A 113 -8.74 -3.73 -20.17
N SER A 114 -9.23 -4.68 -20.98
CA SER A 114 -9.41 -4.67 -22.45
C SER A 114 -8.81 -3.49 -23.25
N GLY A 115 -7.66 -3.69 -23.91
CA GLY A 115 -7.22 -2.91 -25.08
C GLY A 115 -5.75 -2.46 -25.09
N TYR A 116 -5.17 -2.19 -26.27
CA TYR A 116 -3.77 -1.73 -26.41
C TYR A 116 -3.42 -0.46 -25.62
N ALA A 117 -4.39 0.44 -25.45
CA ALA A 117 -4.19 1.66 -24.67
C ALA A 117 -3.94 1.38 -23.18
N SER A 118 -4.56 0.32 -22.62
CA SER A 118 -4.37 -0.05 -21.21
C SER A 118 -3.00 -0.68 -20.97
N LEU A 119 -2.47 -1.47 -21.90
CA LEU A 119 -1.11 -2.03 -21.79
C LEU A 119 -0.01 -0.96 -21.78
N ARG A 120 -0.14 0.09 -22.60
CA ARG A 120 0.82 1.21 -22.56
C ARG A 120 0.81 1.90 -21.20
N ILE A 121 -0.39 2.17 -20.66
CA ILE A 121 -0.56 2.79 -19.35
C ILE A 121 0.03 1.91 -18.24
N LEU A 122 -0.20 0.60 -18.30
CA LEU A 122 0.36 -0.35 -17.32
C LEU A 122 1.89 -0.40 -17.38
N ASN A 123 2.48 -0.40 -18.58
CA ASN A 123 3.93 -0.31 -18.74
C ASN A 123 4.49 1.02 -18.21
N GLU A 124 3.87 2.15 -18.55
CA GLU A 124 4.29 3.47 -18.06
C GLU A 124 4.20 3.55 -16.53
N SER A 125 3.12 3.01 -15.93
CA SER A 125 2.93 2.91 -14.49
C SER A 125 4.01 2.05 -13.84
N PHE A 126 4.26 0.85 -14.38
CA PHE A 126 5.33 -0.02 -13.90
C PHE A 126 6.71 0.63 -14.01
N THR A 127 7.03 1.26 -15.14
CA THR A 127 8.31 1.96 -15.33
C THR A 127 8.46 3.12 -14.33
N SER A 128 7.37 3.85 -14.06
CA SER A 128 7.36 4.90 -13.03
C SER A 128 7.67 4.33 -11.65
N GLU A 129 6.99 3.25 -11.25
CA GLU A 129 7.22 2.58 -9.95
C GLU A 129 8.62 1.98 -9.84
N ALA A 130 9.12 1.35 -10.90
CA ALA A 130 10.48 0.81 -10.96
C ALA A 130 11.52 1.92 -10.83
N THR A 131 11.33 3.06 -11.51
CA THR A 131 12.24 4.21 -11.42
C THR A 131 12.30 4.76 -10.01
N LYS A 132 11.13 4.91 -9.36
CA LYS A 132 11.04 5.35 -7.95
C LYS A 132 11.75 4.37 -7.03
N PHE A 133 11.44 3.08 -7.15
CA PHE A 133 12.04 2.01 -6.35
C PHE A 133 13.57 1.96 -6.47
N VAL A 134 14.10 2.10 -7.68
CA VAL A 134 15.55 2.16 -7.94
C VAL A 134 16.17 3.44 -7.36
N GLY A 135 15.43 4.55 -7.40
CA GLY A 135 15.85 5.83 -6.85
C GLY A 135 15.87 5.91 -5.32
N LEU A 136 15.13 5.04 -4.62
CA LEU A 136 15.15 4.99 -3.14
C LEU A 136 16.55 4.63 -2.62
N PRO A 137 17.04 5.17 -1.50
CA PRO A 137 18.28 4.71 -0.89
C PRO A 137 18.20 3.20 -0.55
N LEU A 138 19.28 2.45 -0.79
CA LEU A 138 19.36 1.05 -0.35
C LEU A 138 19.36 0.92 1.17
N ARG A 139 19.83 1.96 1.86
CA ARG A 139 19.95 2.05 3.30
C ARG A 139 19.41 3.39 3.78
N VAL A 140 18.56 3.35 4.80
CA VAL A 140 18.00 4.54 5.46
C VAL A 140 18.22 4.47 6.96
N LYS A 141 18.41 5.62 7.60
CA LYS A 141 18.59 5.69 9.06
C LYS A 141 17.30 6.18 9.71
N GLY A 142 16.70 5.38 10.58
CA GLY A 142 15.40 5.66 11.20
C GLY A 142 15.24 4.96 12.56
N ALA A 143 14.38 5.50 13.42
CA ALA A 143 14.16 5.02 14.79
C ALA A 143 12.71 4.57 14.94
N LEU A 144 12.40 3.35 15.39
CA LEU A 144 11.00 2.95 15.56
C LEU A 144 10.50 3.36 16.94
N GLY A 145 9.55 4.31 17.00
CA GLY A 145 9.02 4.81 18.26
C GLY A 145 10.11 5.40 19.16
N ASP A 146 10.25 4.84 20.37
CA ASP A 146 11.26 5.22 21.36
C ASP A 146 12.59 4.45 21.21
N GLU A 147 12.70 3.56 20.22
CA GLU A 147 13.94 2.84 19.97
C GLU A 147 15.05 3.76 19.42
N PRO A 148 16.33 3.42 19.64
CA PRO A 148 17.43 4.13 19.00
C PRO A 148 17.38 4.01 17.47
N ARG A 149 17.94 5.00 16.78
CA ARG A 149 18.07 4.97 15.31
C ARG A 149 18.87 3.75 14.86
N ARG A 150 18.36 3.04 13.87
CA ARG A 150 18.99 1.89 13.20
C ARG A 150 19.19 2.19 11.72
N GLU A 151 20.12 1.45 11.11
CA GLU A 151 20.29 1.43 9.66
C GLU A 151 19.42 0.31 9.08
N TRP A 152 18.44 0.70 8.27
CA TRP A 152 17.49 -0.19 7.62
C TRP A 152 17.88 -0.40 6.17
N ASP A 153 18.06 -1.64 5.78
CA ASP A 153 18.40 -2.03 4.41
C ASP A 153 17.14 -2.50 3.66
N SER A 154 16.92 -1.98 2.46
CA SER A 154 15.81 -2.39 1.59
C SER A 154 16.01 -3.83 1.13
N ILE A 155 14.94 -4.64 1.17
CA ILE A 155 14.95 -6.03 0.67
C ILE A 155 13.92 -6.30 -0.41
N GLY A 156 13.02 -5.36 -0.71
CA GLY A 156 12.14 -5.46 -1.86
C GLY A 156 10.84 -4.68 -1.67
N ARG A 157 10.01 -4.70 -2.72
CA ARG A 157 8.71 -4.07 -2.75
C ARG A 157 7.72 -4.93 -3.55
N ILE A 158 6.48 -4.95 -3.12
CA ILE A 158 5.34 -5.40 -3.92
C ILE A 158 4.47 -4.17 -4.16
N SER A 159 4.28 -3.81 -5.43
CA SER A 159 3.55 -2.63 -5.85
C SER A 159 2.16 -2.99 -6.36
N THR A 160 1.18 -2.31 -5.76
CA THR A 160 -0.23 -2.20 -6.09
C THR A 160 -0.89 -3.45 -6.69
N ILE A 161 -1.11 -4.47 -5.87
CA ILE A 161 -2.10 -5.50 -6.17
C ILE A 161 -3.47 -4.83 -6.09
N THR A 162 -4.29 -4.99 -7.12
CA THR A 162 -5.63 -4.37 -7.17
C THR A 162 -6.70 -5.42 -7.38
N THR A 163 -7.67 -5.48 -6.47
CA THR A 163 -8.93 -6.18 -6.68
C THR A 163 -10.06 -5.15 -6.81
N SER A 164 -11.14 -5.54 -7.48
CA SER A 164 -12.26 -4.64 -7.72
C SER A 164 -13.59 -5.37 -7.75
N ARG A 165 -14.67 -4.63 -7.46
CA ARG A 165 -16.04 -5.13 -7.56
C ARG A 165 -16.92 -4.13 -8.29
N ASP A 166 -17.62 -4.60 -9.31
CA ASP A 166 -18.69 -3.84 -9.97
C ASP A 166 -19.99 -3.94 -9.16
N ILE A 167 -20.60 -2.78 -8.92
CA ILE A 167 -21.94 -2.61 -8.37
C ILE A 167 -22.84 -2.21 -9.53
N THR A 168 -23.85 -3.02 -9.83
CA THR A 168 -24.87 -2.69 -10.82
C THR A 168 -26.03 -1.95 -10.15
N THR A 169 -26.27 -0.72 -10.56
CA THR A 169 -27.41 0.09 -10.11
C THR A 169 -28.73 -0.45 -10.68
N TRP A 170 -29.86 0.00 -10.14
CA TRP A 170 -31.20 -0.30 -10.64
C TRP A 170 -31.42 0.16 -12.08
N ARG A 171 -30.69 1.19 -12.53
CA ARG A 171 -30.71 1.68 -13.91
C ARG A 171 -29.78 0.91 -14.85
N GLY A 172 -28.99 -0.02 -14.33
CA GLY A 172 -28.01 -0.78 -15.09
C GLY A 172 -26.64 -0.10 -15.22
N ASP A 173 -26.45 1.08 -14.63
CA ASP A 173 -25.12 1.70 -14.55
C ASP A 173 -24.19 0.85 -13.69
N LYS A 174 -22.92 0.75 -14.09
CA LYS A 174 -21.88 0.06 -13.32
C LYS A 174 -21.02 1.05 -12.55
N VAL A 175 -20.87 0.81 -11.26
CA VAL A 175 -19.99 1.55 -10.38
C VAL A 175 -18.96 0.60 -9.78
N THR A 176 -17.67 0.83 -10.05
CA THR A 176 -16.58 -0.03 -9.58
C THR A 176 -15.96 0.53 -8.30
N VAL A 177 -15.81 -0.33 -7.29
CA VAL A 177 -15.02 -0.07 -6.08
C VAL A 177 -13.73 -0.88 -6.12
N TYR A 178 -12.66 -0.37 -5.51
CA TYR A 178 -11.33 -0.96 -5.58
C TYR A 178 -10.73 -1.15 -4.19
N ASN A 179 -10.05 -2.28 -4.02
CA ASN A 179 -9.15 -2.59 -2.91
C ASN A 179 -7.74 -2.71 -3.50
N LYS A 180 -6.78 -1.96 -2.95
CA LYS A 180 -5.41 -1.94 -3.43
C LYS A 180 -4.42 -2.09 -2.30
N LEU A 181 -3.41 -2.92 -2.48
CA LEU A 181 -2.36 -3.13 -1.49
C LEU A 181 -0.97 -3.03 -2.13
N GLY A 182 -0.09 -2.23 -1.54
CA GLY A 182 1.34 -2.23 -1.77
C GLY A 182 2.10 -2.48 -0.48
N VAL A 183 3.30 -3.05 -0.55
CA VAL A 183 4.11 -3.37 0.62
C VAL A 183 5.60 -3.12 0.36
N ASP A 184 6.24 -2.43 1.31
CA ASP A 184 7.67 -2.18 1.36
C ASP A 184 8.33 -2.99 2.46
N PHE A 185 9.49 -3.59 2.15
CA PHE A 185 10.20 -4.47 3.06
C PHE A 185 11.62 -3.96 3.32
N TRP A 186 11.93 -3.80 4.60
CA TRP A 186 13.24 -3.39 5.09
C TRP A 186 13.70 -4.32 6.21
N VAL A 187 15.01 -4.36 6.46
CA VAL A 187 15.58 -5.21 7.51
C VAL A 187 16.80 -4.55 8.15
N THR A 188 17.03 -4.83 9.43
CA THR A 188 18.22 -4.39 10.16
C THR A 188 18.71 -5.48 11.11
N GLU A 189 20.03 -5.55 11.32
CA GLU A 189 20.62 -6.47 12.31
C GLU A 189 20.49 -5.89 13.73
N ALA A 190 20.15 -6.77 14.66
CA ALA A 190 20.17 -6.51 16.09
C ALA A 190 21.13 -7.49 16.78
N LYS A 191 21.55 -7.15 18.01
CA LYS A 191 22.47 -8.01 18.80
C LYS A 191 22.01 -9.47 18.87
N MET A 192 20.69 -9.69 19.00
CA MET A 192 20.10 -11.01 19.23
C MET A 192 19.38 -11.57 18.00
N GLY A 193 19.40 -10.90 16.84
CA GLY A 193 18.54 -11.26 15.73
C GLY A 193 18.42 -10.20 14.64
N TYR A 194 17.27 -10.16 13.99
CA TYR A 194 16.97 -9.25 12.88
C TYR A 194 15.57 -8.67 13.05
N TYR A 195 15.43 -7.37 12.82
CA TYR A 195 14.12 -6.74 12.72
C TYR A 195 13.77 -6.56 11.26
N TYR A 196 12.54 -6.93 10.90
CA TYR A 196 11.94 -6.66 9.61
C TYR A 196 10.96 -5.51 9.80
N TYR A 197 10.98 -4.54 8.91
CA TYR A 197 10.02 -3.46 8.88
C TYR A 197 9.17 -3.65 7.62
N VAL A 198 7.90 -4.01 7.85
CA VAL A 198 6.93 -4.32 6.79
C VAL A 198 5.92 -3.19 6.76
N TYR A 199 6.05 -2.31 5.76
CA TYR A 199 5.19 -1.16 5.59
C TYR A 199 4.12 -1.44 4.53
N LEU A 200 2.87 -1.47 4.94
CA LEU A 200 1.74 -1.68 4.07
C LEU A 200 1.21 -0.32 3.59
N SER A 201 0.70 -0.27 2.37
CA SER A 201 -0.01 0.87 1.80
C SER A 201 -1.31 0.34 1.20
N HIS A 202 -2.41 0.49 1.94
CA HIS A 202 -3.71 -0.03 1.56
C HIS A 202 -4.67 1.12 1.24
N GLU A 203 -5.28 1.05 0.06
CA GLU A 203 -6.20 2.07 -0.46
C GLU A 203 -7.55 1.42 -0.78
N ALA A 204 -8.58 1.83 -0.06
CA ALA A 204 -9.97 1.53 -0.38
C ALA A 204 -10.57 2.70 -1.18
N LYS A 205 -10.84 2.47 -2.46
CA LYS A 205 -11.24 3.52 -3.41
C LYS A 205 -12.67 3.33 -3.90
N VAL A 206 -13.40 4.43 -3.84
CA VAL A 206 -14.74 4.61 -4.42
C VAL A 206 -14.70 5.75 -5.44
N PRO A 207 -15.61 5.80 -6.43
CA PRO A 207 -15.75 6.98 -7.26
C PRO A 207 -16.17 8.19 -6.42
N SER A 208 -15.66 9.38 -6.76
CA SER A 208 -16.15 10.62 -6.18
C SER A 208 -17.66 10.78 -6.44
N GLU A 209 -18.37 11.48 -5.56
CA GLU A 209 -19.81 11.73 -5.73
C GLU A 209 -20.15 12.37 -7.08
N ARG A 210 -19.26 13.24 -7.59
CA ARG A 210 -19.43 13.92 -8.90
C ARG A 210 -19.44 12.96 -10.10
N ASN A 211 -18.81 11.80 -9.95
CA ASN A 211 -18.67 10.79 -10.99
C ASN A 211 -19.64 9.63 -10.79
N SER A 212 -20.45 9.67 -9.71
CA SER A 212 -21.47 8.64 -9.43
C SER A 212 -22.81 9.04 -10.06
N PRO A 213 -23.67 8.07 -10.43
CA PRO A 213 -25.03 8.37 -10.86
C PRO A 213 -25.77 9.18 -9.78
N LYS A 214 -26.60 10.16 -10.16
CA LYS A 214 -27.26 11.09 -9.21
C LYS A 214 -28.05 10.40 -8.09
N ASP A 215 -28.61 9.24 -8.38
CA ASP A 215 -29.44 8.47 -7.44
C ASP A 215 -28.64 7.37 -6.72
N PHE A 216 -27.32 7.42 -6.78
CA PHE A 216 -26.40 6.43 -6.23
C PHE A 216 -25.24 7.10 -5.50
N ARG A 217 -24.93 6.60 -4.31
CA ARG A 217 -23.74 7.00 -3.55
C ARG A 217 -23.09 5.79 -2.93
N VAL A 218 -21.77 5.82 -2.84
CA VAL A 218 -20.96 4.73 -2.28
C VAL A 218 -19.85 5.31 -1.40
N ALA A 219 -19.57 4.66 -0.29
CA ALA A 219 -18.56 5.03 0.68
C ALA A 219 -17.77 3.79 1.10
N VAL A 220 -16.53 4.00 1.50
CA VAL A 220 -15.80 2.98 2.27
C VAL A 220 -16.49 2.84 3.61
N LYS A 221 -16.80 1.60 3.99
CA LYS A 221 -17.43 1.27 5.25
C LYS A 221 -16.36 0.92 6.28
N GLU A 222 -15.42 0.07 5.88
CA GLU A 222 -14.44 -0.54 6.75
C GLU A 222 -13.26 -1.06 5.93
N VAL A 223 -12.07 -1.02 6.56
CA VAL A 223 -10.81 -1.45 5.97
C VAL A 223 -10.09 -2.30 7.02
N ARG A 224 -9.63 -3.49 6.63
CA ARG A 224 -8.89 -4.40 7.51
C ARG A 224 -7.58 -4.83 6.90
N GLU A 225 -6.55 -4.92 7.73
CA GLU A 225 -5.26 -5.47 7.37
C GLU A 225 -4.83 -6.51 8.40
N ARG A 226 -4.30 -7.62 7.94
CA ARG A 226 -3.76 -8.66 8.81
C ARG A 226 -2.39 -9.10 8.35
N ALA A 227 -1.48 -9.23 9.29
CA ALA A 227 -0.15 -9.77 9.06
C ALA A 227 0.09 -10.95 10.00
N THR A 228 0.46 -12.09 9.43
CA THR A 228 0.66 -13.34 10.18
C THR A 228 2.05 -13.91 9.89
N ILE A 229 2.85 -14.18 10.92
CA ILE A 229 4.12 -14.90 10.79
C ILE A 229 3.81 -16.39 10.61
N LEU A 230 4.23 -16.97 9.49
CA LEU A 230 4.02 -18.40 9.19
C LEU A 230 5.21 -19.25 9.66
N ASN A 231 6.42 -18.76 9.45
CA ASN A 231 7.67 -19.35 9.94
C ASN A 231 8.64 -18.23 10.36
N PRO A 232 9.70 -18.52 11.12
CA PRO A 232 9.98 -19.74 11.89
C PRO A 232 9.05 -19.91 13.11
N SER A 233 9.34 -20.83 14.04
CA SER A 233 8.51 -21.08 15.23
C SER A 233 8.34 -19.83 16.09
N ARG A 234 7.33 -19.79 16.96
CA ARG A 234 7.02 -18.64 17.82
C ARG A 234 8.20 -18.23 18.71
N GLU A 235 9.01 -19.18 19.14
CA GLU A 235 10.19 -18.93 19.96
C GLU A 235 11.32 -18.29 19.13
N GLN A 236 11.28 -18.42 17.82
CA GLN A 236 12.30 -17.96 16.88
C GLN A 236 11.91 -16.66 16.17
N ALA A 237 10.63 -16.45 15.87
CA ALA A 237 10.11 -15.20 15.34
C ALA A 237 8.79 -14.79 15.97
N TYR A 238 8.67 -13.50 16.24
CA TYR A 238 7.48 -12.89 16.80
C TYR A 238 7.39 -11.41 16.41
N PHE A 239 6.18 -10.84 16.43
CA PHE A 239 6.03 -9.40 16.39
C PHE A 239 6.44 -8.82 17.76
N GLY A 240 7.45 -7.95 17.78
CA GLY A 240 7.88 -7.31 19.02
C GLY A 240 6.82 -6.35 19.57
N ILE A 241 6.69 -6.27 20.90
CA ILE A 241 5.89 -5.25 21.58
C ILE A 241 6.79 -4.03 21.75
N GLY A 242 6.47 -2.93 21.07
CA GLY A 242 7.27 -1.70 21.15
C GLY A 242 6.98 -0.68 20.05
N SER A 243 6.06 0.23 20.36
CA SER A 243 6.03 1.61 19.84
C SER A 243 5.94 1.82 18.32
N PHE A 244 4.98 1.17 17.66
CA PHE A 244 4.54 1.63 16.33
C PHE A 244 3.07 1.34 16.02
N LYS A 245 2.51 0.26 16.57
CA LYS A 245 1.07 0.02 16.56
C LYS A 245 0.40 0.84 17.69
N PRO A 246 -0.66 1.61 17.45
CA PRO A 246 -1.48 2.11 18.53
C PRO A 246 -2.23 0.91 19.14
N GLU A 247 -1.93 0.55 20.39
CA GLU A 247 -2.62 -0.57 21.04
C GLU A 247 -4.06 -0.20 21.42
N GLY A 248 -4.99 -1.12 21.21
CA GLY A 248 -6.39 -0.97 21.60
C GLY A 248 -7.22 -0.26 20.54
N SER A 249 -8.05 0.70 20.95
CA SER A 249 -8.97 1.41 20.05
C SER A 249 -8.88 2.92 20.24
N GLY A 250 -9.25 3.65 19.19
CA GLY A 250 -9.40 5.09 19.26
C GLY A 250 -10.33 5.62 18.18
N SER A 251 -10.51 6.94 18.19
CA SER A 251 -11.26 7.64 17.15
C SER A 251 -10.59 8.96 16.81
N SER A 252 -10.74 9.39 15.57
CA SER A 252 -10.24 10.65 15.05
C SER A 252 -11.37 11.45 14.43
N SER A 253 -11.41 12.74 14.71
CA SER A 253 -12.19 13.72 13.96
C SER A 253 -11.37 14.55 12.97
N GLU A 254 -10.07 14.26 12.90
CA GLU A 254 -9.15 14.81 11.91
C GLU A 254 -9.14 13.91 10.65
N PRO A 255 -8.96 14.48 9.45
CA PRO A 255 -8.98 13.74 8.20
C PRO A 255 -7.85 12.73 8.07
N THR A 256 -6.80 12.86 8.89
CA THR A 256 -5.67 11.95 8.93
C THR A 256 -5.15 11.86 10.35
N VAL A 257 -4.80 10.65 10.78
CA VAL A 257 -3.93 10.41 11.94
C VAL A 257 -2.65 9.78 11.42
N THR A 258 -1.53 10.39 11.77
CA THR A 258 -0.22 9.79 11.56
C THR A 258 0.24 9.23 12.89
N TRP A 259 0.54 7.93 12.91
CA TRP A 259 1.23 7.28 14.00
C TRP A 259 2.69 7.12 13.58
N GLY A 260 3.62 7.79 14.23
CA GLY A 260 5.01 7.56 13.88
C GLY A 260 6.04 8.50 14.48
N LEU A 261 7.16 7.88 14.83
CA LEU A 261 8.55 8.23 14.47
C LEU A 261 8.98 9.69 14.67
N ASN A 262 9.77 9.94 15.72
CA ASN A 262 10.56 11.16 15.87
C ASN A 262 11.64 11.22 14.78
N VAL A 263 11.30 11.80 13.63
CA VAL A 263 12.23 12.06 12.52
C VAL A 263 13.19 13.18 12.91
N GLY A 264 14.31 12.84 13.52
CA GLY A 264 15.39 13.83 13.62
C GLY A 264 16.15 13.90 12.30
N ILE A 265 15.70 14.82 11.44
CA ILE A 265 16.42 15.53 10.38
C ILE A 265 17.57 14.71 9.74
N ASP A 266 17.19 13.89 8.76
CA ASP A 266 17.86 13.87 7.46
C ASP A 266 16.81 13.35 6.45
N THR A 267 16.69 13.98 5.30
CA THR A 267 15.46 14.07 4.48
C THR A 267 15.01 12.78 3.75
N THR A 268 15.35 11.59 4.25
CA THR A 268 15.02 10.29 3.63
C THR A 268 14.49 9.24 4.62
N GLY A 269 13.97 9.68 5.78
CA GLY A 269 13.45 8.81 6.85
C GLY A 269 12.47 7.73 6.37
N LEU A 270 12.42 6.61 7.11
CA LEU A 270 11.44 5.54 6.90
C LEU A 270 10.01 6.12 6.79
N PRO A 271 9.10 5.47 6.04
CA PRO A 271 7.71 5.87 5.99
C PRO A 271 7.09 5.96 7.41
N ASN A 272 6.19 6.92 7.63
CA ASN A 272 5.41 6.96 8.87
C ASN A 272 4.13 6.15 8.68
N ALA A 273 3.61 5.54 9.75
CA ALA A 273 2.28 4.98 9.68
C ALA A 273 1.23 6.05 9.80
N GLY A 274 0.06 5.72 9.30
CA GLY A 274 -1.10 6.55 9.48
C GLY A 274 -2.31 5.90 8.86
N ALA A 275 -3.45 6.48 9.13
CA ALA A 275 -4.64 6.24 8.35
C ALA A 275 -5.38 7.56 8.19
N GLY A 276 -6.11 7.67 7.10
CA GLY A 276 -6.91 8.84 6.84
C GLY A 276 -7.51 8.83 5.45
N PHE A 277 -8.17 9.93 5.16
CA PHE A 277 -8.73 10.15 3.84
C PHE A 277 -7.66 10.77 2.94
N SER A 278 -7.72 10.44 1.64
CA SER A 278 -6.70 10.87 0.66
C SER A 278 -6.59 12.40 0.49
N GLU A 279 -7.61 13.14 0.93
CA GLU A 279 -7.64 14.60 0.87
C GLU A 279 -7.37 15.18 2.26
N THR A 280 -6.21 15.84 2.40
CA THR A 280 -5.73 16.48 3.64
C THR A 280 -6.61 17.65 4.12
N TYR A 281 -7.70 17.98 3.41
CA TYR A 281 -8.53 19.17 3.64
C TYR A 281 -10.02 18.90 3.76
N THR A 282 -10.45 17.66 3.98
CA THR A 282 -11.88 17.35 4.10
C THR A 282 -12.35 17.54 5.54
N LYS A 283 -12.85 18.74 5.84
CA LYS A 283 -13.42 19.08 7.17
C LYS A 283 -14.54 18.10 7.54
N GLY A 284 -14.51 17.64 8.78
CA GLY A 284 -15.59 16.85 9.38
C GLY A 284 -15.54 15.36 9.07
N LEU A 285 -14.51 14.83 8.41
CA LEU A 285 -14.35 13.38 8.31
C LEU A 285 -13.86 12.78 9.62
N THR A 286 -14.39 11.61 9.97
CA THR A 286 -14.09 10.91 11.20
C THR A 286 -13.91 9.43 10.94
N PHE A 287 -13.05 8.78 11.70
CA PHE A 287 -12.91 7.32 11.69
C PHE A 287 -12.60 6.79 13.08
N LYS A 288 -12.84 5.51 13.27
CA LYS A 288 -12.40 4.73 14.41
C LYS A 288 -11.35 3.73 13.96
N TRP A 289 -10.50 3.35 14.87
CA TRP A 289 -9.51 2.32 14.65
C TRP A 289 -9.48 1.37 15.83
N TYR A 290 -9.18 0.12 15.54
CA TYR A 290 -8.90 -0.93 16.51
C TYR A 290 -7.69 -1.71 16.01
N THR A 291 -6.84 -2.12 16.95
CA THR A 291 -5.71 -3.01 16.67
C THR A 291 -5.76 -4.13 17.67
N ASP A 292 -5.87 -5.36 17.17
CA ASP A 292 -5.92 -6.57 17.97
C ASP A 292 -4.71 -7.44 17.72
N ASP A 293 -4.28 -8.11 18.77
CA ASP A 293 -3.35 -9.22 18.66
C ASP A 293 -4.12 -10.53 18.81
N ILE A 294 -4.68 -11.03 17.69
CA ILE A 294 -5.39 -12.31 17.64
C ILE A 294 -4.51 -13.44 18.21
N ASP A 295 -3.20 -13.35 17.95
CA ASP A 295 -2.13 -13.98 18.74
C ASP A 295 -1.04 -12.92 18.99
N ALA A 296 -0.90 -12.50 20.25
CA ALA A 296 0.07 -11.52 20.80
C ALA A 296 1.45 -11.46 20.13
N ASN A 297 1.91 -12.58 19.56
CA ASN A 297 3.27 -12.70 19.02
C ASN A 297 3.32 -13.06 17.53
N ARG A 298 2.22 -13.42 16.86
CA ARG A 298 2.28 -13.91 15.46
C ARG A 298 1.23 -13.36 14.53
N ASP A 299 0.19 -12.71 15.04
CA ASP A 299 -0.94 -12.30 14.21
C ASP A 299 -1.48 -10.96 14.69
N ILE A 300 -1.31 -9.96 13.84
CA ILE A 300 -1.74 -8.58 14.10
C ILE A 300 -2.81 -8.21 13.10
N GLU A 301 -3.93 -7.71 13.59
CA GLU A 301 -5.01 -7.15 12.78
C GLU A 301 -5.18 -5.66 13.06
N PHE A 302 -5.28 -4.87 12.00
CA PHE A 302 -5.68 -3.48 12.01
C PHE A 302 -7.08 -3.39 11.42
N GLU A 303 -7.97 -2.70 12.12
CA GLU A 303 -9.34 -2.46 11.69
C GLU A 303 -9.62 -0.95 11.72
N PHE A 304 -10.06 -0.41 10.59
CA PHE A 304 -10.51 0.97 10.46
C PHE A 304 -11.97 0.99 10.06
N TYR A 305 -12.81 1.58 10.91
CA TYR A 305 -14.27 1.52 10.77
C TYR A 305 -14.94 2.83 11.20
N GLY A 306 -16.26 2.92 11.01
CA GLY A 306 -17.00 4.14 11.34
C GLY A 306 -16.54 5.34 10.50
N LEU A 307 -16.20 5.08 9.23
CA LEU A 307 -15.69 6.03 8.25
C LEU A 307 -16.82 6.98 7.81
N ASN A 308 -16.96 8.08 8.53
CA ASN A 308 -18.13 8.96 8.45
C ASN A 308 -17.74 10.42 8.18
N LYS A 309 -18.70 11.18 7.68
CA LYS A 309 -18.69 12.64 7.64
C LYS A 309 -19.64 13.17 8.71
N LYS A 310 -19.11 14.02 9.58
CA LYS A 310 -19.86 14.78 10.59
C LYS A 310 -20.66 15.87 9.90
N GLU A 311 -21.95 15.89 10.17
CA GLU A 311 -22.89 16.88 9.66
C GLU A 311 -23.43 17.72 10.83
N TRP A 312 -24.18 18.78 10.54
CA TRP A 312 -24.82 19.58 11.60
C TRP A 312 -25.76 18.71 12.45
N LEU A 313 -26.52 17.82 11.80
CA LEU A 313 -27.46 16.90 12.44
C LEU A 313 -26.99 15.45 12.19
N GLY A 314 -26.08 14.98 13.04
CA GLY A 314 -25.63 13.59 13.03
C GLY A 314 -24.40 13.32 12.16
N SER A 315 -24.33 12.11 11.61
CA SER A 315 -23.20 11.65 10.81
C SER A 315 -23.70 10.77 9.66
N SER A 316 -23.09 10.93 8.49
CA SER A 316 -23.35 10.09 7.32
C SER A 316 -22.09 9.31 6.93
N PRO A 317 -22.18 8.22 6.17
CA PRO A 317 -21.00 7.59 5.57
C PRO A 317 -20.18 8.59 4.77
N ALA A 318 -18.86 8.41 4.70
CA ALA A 318 -17.97 9.28 3.92
C ALA A 318 -18.12 9.07 2.40
N TRP A 319 -19.25 9.52 1.85
CA TRP A 319 -19.62 9.32 0.44
C TRP A 319 -18.56 9.85 -0.51
N GLY A 320 -18.17 9.00 -1.47
CA GLY A 320 -17.18 9.32 -2.49
C GLY A 320 -15.78 9.64 -1.98
N GLN A 321 -15.47 9.34 -0.71
CA GLN A 321 -14.15 9.58 -0.11
C GLN A 321 -13.30 8.31 -0.18
N ILE A 322 -12.04 8.47 -0.57
CA ILE A 322 -11.03 7.41 -0.56
C ILE A 322 -10.42 7.34 0.84
N PHE A 323 -10.29 6.13 1.37
CA PHE A 323 -9.61 5.88 2.64
C PHE A 323 -8.28 5.17 2.38
N ILE A 324 -7.22 5.65 3.01
CA ILE A 324 -5.86 5.16 2.84
C ILE A 324 -5.28 4.86 4.22
N THR A 325 -4.68 3.69 4.35
CA THR A 325 -3.99 3.24 5.55
C THR A 325 -2.55 2.87 5.20
N HIS A 326 -1.68 3.12 6.17
CA HIS A 326 -0.26 2.84 6.10
C HIS A 326 0.20 2.07 7.34
N PRO A 327 -0.37 0.89 7.66
CA PRO A 327 0.04 0.16 8.85
C PRO A 327 1.44 -0.41 8.67
N VAL A 328 2.13 -0.65 9.79
CA VAL A 328 3.41 -1.35 9.78
C VAL A 328 3.41 -2.40 10.88
N VAL A 329 4.02 -3.52 10.55
CA VAL A 329 4.39 -4.54 11.52
C VAL A 329 5.89 -4.73 11.56
N VAL A 330 6.41 -5.06 12.75
CA VAL A 330 7.84 -5.23 12.98
C VAL A 330 8.13 -6.63 13.52
N PRO A 331 8.24 -7.64 12.63
CA PRO A 331 8.70 -8.95 13.03
C PRO A 331 10.16 -8.91 13.52
N PHE A 332 10.43 -9.59 14.62
CA PHE A 332 11.77 -9.88 15.10
C PHE A 332 12.07 -11.37 14.93
N VAL A 333 13.27 -11.68 14.42
CA VAL A 333 13.76 -13.05 14.20
C VAL A 333 15.04 -13.25 14.98
N LYS A 334 15.11 -14.26 15.85
CA LYS A 334 16.30 -14.57 16.66
C LYS A 334 17.47 -15.05 15.80
N LYS A 335 18.68 -14.69 16.20
CA LYS A 335 19.94 -15.19 15.63
C LYS A 335 20.05 -16.70 15.86
N GLY A 336 20.51 -17.45 14.86
CA GLY A 336 20.56 -18.91 14.89
C GLY A 336 19.29 -19.61 14.39
N THR A 337 18.27 -18.85 13.97
CA THR A 337 17.15 -19.39 13.17
C THR A 337 17.70 -19.99 11.85
N PRO A 338 17.34 -21.24 11.48
CA PRO A 338 17.77 -21.87 10.22
C PRO A 338 17.26 -21.13 8.97
N PHE A 339 17.67 -21.57 7.77
CA PHE A 339 17.33 -20.97 6.46
C PHE A 339 15.85 -20.55 6.36
N HIS A 340 15.58 -19.39 5.73
CA HIS A 340 14.31 -18.63 5.71
C HIS A 340 14.12 -17.79 6.96
N MET A 341 14.55 -16.53 6.91
CA MET A 341 14.57 -15.72 8.12
C MET A 341 13.15 -15.43 8.62
N ILE A 342 12.21 -15.18 7.71
CA ILE A 342 10.79 -15.12 8.05
C ILE A 342 9.92 -15.29 6.81
N GLU A 343 8.78 -15.96 7.00
CA GLU A 343 7.67 -16.04 6.05
C GLU A 343 6.46 -15.33 6.68
N ILE A 344 5.88 -14.40 5.93
CA ILE A 344 4.77 -13.56 6.40
C ILE A 344 3.63 -13.67 5.41
N LYS A 345 2.44 -13.95 5.92
CA LYS A 345 1.19 -13.84 5.18
C LYS A 345 0.58 -12.47 5.43
N LEU A 346 0.22 -11.78 4.36
CA LEU A 346 -0.42 -10.46 4.41
C LEU A 346 -1.80 -10.55 3.79
N ARG A 347 -2.78 -9.90 4.43
CA ARG A 347 -4.16 -9.84 3.95
C ARG A 347 -4.71 -8.42 4.08
N ALA A 348 -5.42 -7.96 3.06
CA ALA A 348 -6.09 -6.66 3.05
C ALA A 348 -7.53 -6.78 2.52
N GLU A 349 -8.48 -6.21 3.24
CA GLU A 349 -9.90 -6.25 2.95
C GLU A 349 -10.51 -4.86 2.96
N ALA A 350 -11.42 -4.61 2.02
CA ALA A 350 -12.19 -3.37 1.97
C ALA A 350 -13.67 -3.66 1.77
N ASP A 351 -14.46 -3.15 2.71
CA ASP A 351 -15.90 -3.18 2.71
C ASP A 351 -16.45 -1.82 2.33
N PHE A 352 -17.54 -1.85 1.57
CA PHE A 352 -18.20 -0.67 1.05
C PHE A 352 -19.68 -0.69 1.39
N VAL A 353 -20.23 0.50 1.60
CA VAL A 353 -21.66 0.71 1.75
C VAL A 353 -22.13 1.60 0.60
N TYR A 354 -23.28 1.27 0.02
CA TYR A 354 -23.89 2.09 -1.00
C TYR A 354 -25.37 2.29 -0.75
N GLU A 355 -25.86 3.43 -1.22
CA GLU A 355 -27.25 3.80 -1.17
C GLU A 355 -27.75 4.15 -2.56
N GLU A 356 -28.98 3.76 -2.80
CA GLU A 356 -29.62 3.91 -4.08
C GLU A 356 -31.05 4.39 -3.91
N THR A 357 -31.38 5.52 -4.53
CA THR A 357 -32.72 6.08 -4.54
C THR A 357 -33.51 5.48 -5.70
N ARG A 358 -34.62 4.80 -5.38
CA ARG A 358 -35.46 4.09 -6.34
C ARG A 358 -36.86 4.70 -6.37
N PRO A 359 -37.46 4.87 -7.56
CA PRO A 359 -38.87 5.20 -7.64
C PRO A 359 -39.71 3.98 -7.21
N TYR A 360 -40.81 4.24 -6.51
CA TYR A 360 -41.85 3.28 -6.23
C TYR A 360 -43.19 3.89 -6.62
N CYS A 361 -43.91 3.25 -7.54
CA CYS A 361 -45.25 3.64 -7.93
C CYS A 361 -46.21 2.49 -7.62
N GLY A 362 -46.88 2.60 -6.48
CA GLY A 362 -47.99 1.73 -6.06
C GLY A 362 -49.29 2.54 -6.05
N LEU A 363 -49.81 2.87 -4.85
CA LEU A 363 -50.95 3.77 -4.65
C LEU A 363 -50.61 5.28 -4.80
N GLY A 364 -49.38 5.58 -5.19
CA GLY A 364 -48.81 6.91 -5.45
C GLY A 364 -47.35 6.74 -5.89
N CYS A 365 -46.77 7.74 -6.56
CA CYS A 365 -45.36 7.72 -6.93
C CYS A 365 -44.52 8.45 -5.87
N GLY A 366 -43.59 7.72 -5.27
CA GLY A 366 -42.60 8.25 -4.33
C GLY A 366 -41.21 7.70 -4.63
N THR A 367 -40.25 8.05 -3.78
CA THR A 367 -38.92 7.47 -3.80
C THR A 367 -38.63 6.80 -2.46
N TYR A 368 -37.86 5.72 -2.50
CA TYR A 368 -37.32 5.08 -1.31
C TYR A 368 -35.81 4.86 -1.50
N THR A 369 -35.07 4.95 -0.40
CA THR A 369 -33.61 4.72 -0.41
C THR A 369 -33.33 3.30 0.05
N VAL A 370 -32.56 2.56 -0.74
CA VAL A 370 -32.08 1.23 -0.39
C VAL A 370 -30.61 1.33 0.01
N LYS A 371 -30.27 0.85 1.20
CA LYS A 371 -28.89 0.75 1.68
C LYS A 371 -28.41 -0.69 1.61
N LYS A 372 -27.23 -0.91 1.05
CA LYS A 372 -26.61 -2.24 0.90
C LYS A 372 -25.12 -2.17 1.19
N SER A 373 -24.53 -3.32 1.51
CA SER A 373 -23.08 -3.46 1.65
C SER A 373 -22.53 -4.38 0.58
N THR A 374 -21.26 -4.21 0.24
CA THR A 374 -20.52 -5.08 -0.67
C THR A 374 -19.04 -5.05 -0.30
N SER A 375 -18.31 -6.09 -0.68
CA SER A 375 -16.87 -6.22 -0.41
C SER A 375 -16.15 -6.40 -1.75
N ALA A 376 -15.00 -5.74 -1.91
CA ALA A 376 -14.07 -6.15 -2.95
C ALA A 376 -13.42 -7.49 -2.55
N PRO A 377 -13.00 -8.33 -3.51
CA PRO A 377 -12.25 -9.54 -3.17
C PRO A 377 -11.04 -9.19 -2.27
N PRO A 378 -10.76 -9.98 -1.22
CA PRO A 378 -9.61 -9.73 -0.37
C PRO A 378 -8.32 -9.91 -1.19
N ILE A 379 -7.28 -9.15 -0.84
CA ILE A 379 -5.92 -9.38 -1.31
C ILE A 379 -5.22 -10.20 -0.24
N GLU A 380 -4.66 -11.36 -0.60
CA GLU A 380 -3.98 -12.25 0.33
C GLU A 380 -2.77 -12.89 -0.37
N PHE A 381 -1.59 -12.80 0.23
CA PHE A 381 -0.37 -13.40 -0.32
C PHE A 381 0.70 -13.62 0.75
N THR A 382 1.70 -14.41 0.41
CA THR A 382 2.79 -14.86 1.26
C THR A 382 4.13 -14.39 0.71
N VAL A 383 4.99 -13.90 1.61
CA VAL A 383 6.35 -13.44 1.28
C VAL A 383 7.39 -14.17 2.13
N GLU A 384 8.50 -14.53 1.51
CA GLU A 384 9.71 -15.01 2.19
C GLU A 384 10.76 -13.89 2.17
N LEU A 385 11.29 -13.52 3.33
CA LEU A 385 12.23 -12.40 3.49
C LEU A 385 13.65 -12.91 3.77
N TYR A 386 14.63 -12.44 3.00
CA TYR A 386 16.03 -12.81 3.11
C TYR A 386 16.93 -11.56 3.12
N PRO A 387 17.61 -11.24 4.23
CA PRO A 387 18.54 -10.15 4.26
C PRO A 387 19.83 -10.54 3.54
N TRP A 388 20.25 -9.69 2.62
CA TRP A 388 21.41 -9.92 1.76
C TRP A 388 22.75 -9.75 2.47
N PHE A 389 22.81 -9.14 3.65
CA PHE A 389 24.06 -8.88 4.37
C PHE A 389 24.52 -10.03 5.28
N VAL A 390 23.67 -11.02 5.55
CA VAL A 390 23.97 -12.11 6.50
C VAL A 390 25.00 -13.11 5.99
N ASN A 391 25.25 -13.15 4.67
CA ASN A 391 26.22 -14.05 4.04
C ASN A 391 27.56 -13.37 3.69
N ARG A 392 27.88 -12.21 4.27
CA ARG A 392 29.20 -11.60 4.15
C ARG A 392 30.18 -12.29 5.11
N LYS A 393 30.75 -13.41 4.69
CA LYS A 393 31.94 -14.01 5.31
C LYS A 393 33.13 -13.90 4.37
#